data_AF-A0A3D0ZDM0-F1
#
_entry.id   AF-A0A3D0ZDM0-F1
#
_cell.length_a   1.000
_cell.length_b   1.000
_cell.length_c   1.000
_cell.angle_alpha   90.00
_cell.angle_beta   90.00
_cell.angle_gamma   90.00
#
_symmetry.space_group_name_H-M   'P 1'
#
loop_
_entity.id
_entity.type
_entity.pdbx_description
1 polymer ?
#
loop_
_entity_poly.entity_id
_entity_poly.type
_entity_poly.pdbx_seq_one_letter_code
_entity_poly.pdbx_strand_id
1 'polypeptide(L)' 'YHTGIDPRTMRPIYAAKGERERRLQRSLAQFNRPENRKQVIEALRAAGREDLIKKLV' A
#
# COMPACT_ATOMS: atom_id res chain seq x y z
N TYR A 1 -12.32 5.17 3.21
CA TYR A 1 -13.12 5.38 4.43
C TYR A 1 -12.53 6.54 5.21
N HIS A 2 -13.26 7.65 5.33
CA HIS A 2 -12.76 8.86 6.00
C HIS A 2 -12.58 8.64 7.51
N THR A 3 -13.44 7.84 8.13
CA THR A 3 -13.50 7.59 9.58
C THR A 3 -12.63 6.43 10.06
N GLY A 4 -12.09 5.59 9.17
CA GLY A 4 -11.37 4.36 9.57
C GLY A 4 -12.27 3.29 10.21
N ILE A 5 -13.58 3.38 10.00
CA ILE A 5 -14.58 2.42 10.51
C ILE A 5 -15.40 1.94 9.32
N ASP A 6 -15.67 0.63 9.28
CA ASP A 6 -16.59 0.03 8.32
C ASP A 6 -18.04 0.40 8.71
N PRO A 7 -18.79 1.14 7.87
CA PRO A 7 -20.14 1.57 8.21
C PRO A 7 -21.15 0.43 8.33
N ARG A 8 -20.83 -0.77 7.83
CA ARG A 8 -21.72 -1.94 7.92
C ARG A 8 -21.50 -2.75 9.19
N THR A 9 -20.26 -2.80 9.70
CA THR A 9 -19.89 -3.66 10.83
C THR A 9 -19.47 -2.89 12.07
N MET A 10 -19.28 -1.57 11.97
CA MET A 10 -18.73 -0.68 13.00
C MET A 10 -17.33 -1.11 13.48
N ARG A 11 -16.64 -1.96 12.72
CA ARG A 11 -15.29 -2.42 13.06
C ARG A 11 -14.24 -1.45 12.52
N PRO A 12 -13.12 -1.26 13.25
CA PRO A 12 -12.00 -0.50 12.74
C PRO A 12 -11.44 -1.18 11.50
N ILE A 13 -11.28 -0.39 10.44
CA ILE A 13 -10.64 -0.81 9.20
C ILE A 13 -9.43 0.07 8.95
N TYR A 14 -8.38 -0.55 8.43
CA TYR A 14 -7.18 0.17 8.09
C TYR A 14 -7.47 1.15 6.94
N ALA A 15 -7.21 2.43 7.18
CA ALA A 15 -7.33 3.50 6.20
C ALA A 15 -6.05 4.33 6.27
N ALA A 16 -5.39 4.53 5.13
CA ALA A 16 -4.14 5.28 5.08
C ALA A 16 -4.35 6.74 5.54
N LYS A 17 -3.74 7.09 6.67
CA LYS A 17 -3.95 8.39 7.32
C LYS A 17 -2.98 9.47 6.82
N GLY A 18 -1.84 9.08 6.26
CA GLY A 18 -0.79 10.00 5.78
C GLY A 18 -0.57 10.00 4.27
N GLU A 19 0.01 11.09 3.76
CA GLU A 19 0.38 11.22 2.34
C GLU A 19 1.38 10.13 1.90
N ARG A 20 2.39 9.84 2.75
CA ARG A 20 3.37 8.78 2.52
C ARG A 20 2.71 7.42 2.33
N GLU A 21 1.81 7.07 3.22
CA GLU A 21 1.13 5.77 3.22
C GLU A 21 0.18 5.62 2.01
N ARG A 22 -0.53 6.70 1.65
CA ARG A 22 -1.34 6.74 0.41
C ARG A 22 -0.49 6.61 -0.84
N ARG A 23 0.70 7.21 -0.85
CA ARG A 23 1.66 7.11 -1.97
C ARG A 23 2.16 5.68 -2.13
N LEU A 24 2.51 5.00 -1.03
CA LEU A 24 2.90 3.59 -1.01
C LEU A 24 1.76 2.66 -1.45
N GLN A 25 0.52 2.92 -1.03
CA GLN A 25 -0.63 2.15 -1.53
C GLN A 25 -0.85 2.37 -3.04
N ARG A 26 -0.69 3.61 -3.51
CA ARG A 26 -0.82 3.94 -4.93
C ARG A 26 0.30 3.31 -5.77
N SER A 27 1.52 3.24 -5.26
CA SER A 27 2.63 2.61 -5.97
C SER A 27 2.38 1.11 -6.16
N LEU A 28 1.83 0.41 -5.15
CA LEU A 28 1.43 -1.00 -5.27
C LEU A 28 0.39 -1.22 -6.38
N ALA A 29 -0.59 -0.33 -6.52
CA ALA A 29 -1.59 -0.40 -7.59
C ALA A 29 -0.98 -0.13 -8.98
N GLN A 30 0.14 0.60 -9.03
CA GLN A 30 0.85 0.99 -10.25
C GLN A 30 2.23 0.31 -10.33
N PHE A 31 2.32 -0.95 -9.88
CA PHE A 31 3.60 -1.66 -9.76
C PHE A 31 4.32 -1.86 -11.11
N ASN A 32 3.58 -1.82 -12.22
CA ASN A 32 4.09 -1.93 -13.58
C ASN A 32 4.82 -0.68 -14.06
N ARG A 33 4.68 0.45 -13.38
CA ARG A 33 5.38 1.69 -13.71
C ARG A 33 6.82 1.65 -13.16
N PRO A 34 7.85 1.73 -14.01
CA PRO A 34 9.24 1.62 -13.55
C PRO A 34 9.62 2.77 -12.61
N GLU A 35 8.99 3.95 -12.74
CA GLU A 35 9.25 5.10 -11.87
C GLU A 35 8.83 4.82 -10.42
N ASN A 36 7.84 3.95 -10.22
CA ASN A 36 7.30 3.62 -8.90
C ASN A 36 8.09 2.49 -8.21
N ARG A 37 9.04 1.84 -8.88
CA ARG A 37 9.70 0.61 -8.38
C ARG A 37 10.29 0.76 -6.97
N LYS A 38 10.90 1.92 -6.67
CA LYS A 38 11.42 2.22 -5.31
C LYS A 38 10.30 2.27 -4.26
N GLN A 39 9.19 2.93 -4.58
CA GLN A 39 8.03 3.04 -3.69
C GLN A 39 7.31 1.70 -3.53
N VAL A 40 7.29 0.87 -4.57
CA VAL A 40 6.73 -0.49 -4.53
C VAL A 40 7.55 -1.36 -3.59
N ILE A 41 8.88 -1.32 -3.69
CA ILE A 41 9.78 -2.05 -2.80
C ILE A 41 9.60 -1.61 -1.34
N GLU A 42 9.54 -0.31 -1.08
CA GLU A 42 9.27 0.22 0.26
C GLU A 42 7.92 -0.25 0.80
N ALA A 43 6.87 -0.22 -0.02
CA ALA A 43 5.54 -0.67 0.35
C ALA A 43 5.50 -2.18 0.64
N LEU A 44 6.18 -2.99 -0.17
CA LEU A 44 6.29 -4.44 0.03
C LEU A 44 7.07 -4.80 1.30
N ARG A 45 8.16 -4.07 1.61
CA ARG A 45 8.89 -4.23 2.87
C ARG A 45 8.04 -3.86 4.07
N ALA A 46 7.32 -2.73 4.01
CA ALA A 46 6.39 -2.33 5.05
C ALA A 46 5.25 -3.34 5.28
N ALA A 47 4.85 -4.04 4.21
CA ALA A 47 3.86 -5.12 4.28
C ALA A 47 4.45 -6.50 4.66
N GLY A 48 5.77 -6.61 4.85
CA GLY A 48 6.44 -7.88 5.14
C GLY A 48 6.45 -8.88 3.97
N ARG A 49 6.23 -8.41 2.73
CA ARG A 49 6.11 -9.22 1.51
C ARG A 49 7.32 -9.09 0.60
N GLU A 50 8.49 -9.23 1.18
CA GLU A 50 9.77 -9.18 0.45
C GLU A 50 9.91 -10.32 -0.57
N ASP A 51 9.17 -11.42 -0.38
CA ASP A 51 9.06 -12.54 -1.33
C ASP A 51 8.61 -12.08 -2.72
N LEU A 52 7.77 -11.05 -2.79
CA LEU A 52 7.21 -10.53 -4.03
C LEU A 52 8.15 -9.58 -4.77
N ILE A 53 9.20 -9.06 -4.12
CA ILE A 53 10.15 -8.13 -4.76
C ILE A 53 10.85 -8.81 -5.95
N LYS A 54 11.13 -10.11 -5.84
CA LYS A 54 11.76 -10.90 -6.91
C LYS A 54 10.90 -11.03 -8.17
N LYS A 55 9.59 -10.79 -8.06
CA LYS A 55 8.64 -10.83 -9.20
C LYS A 55 8.46 -9.47 -9.89
N LEU A 56 9.06 -8.40 -9.36
CA LEU A 56 9.12 -7.10 -10.03
C LEU A 56 10.20 -7.17 -11.11
N VAL A 57 9.90 -7.87 -12.21
CA VAL A 57 10.74 -7.92 -13.42
C VAL A 57 10.35 -6.76 -14.33
#